data_AF-W9H7K6-F1
#
_entry.id   AF-W9H7K6-F1
#
_cell.length_a   1.000
_cell.length_b   1.000
_cell.length_c   1.000
_cell.angle_alpha   90.00
_cell.angle_beta   90.00
_cell.angle_gamma   90.00
#
_symmetry.space_group_name_H-M   'P 1'
#
loop_
_entity.id
_entity.type
_entity.pdbx_description
1 polymer ?
#
loop_
_entity_poly.entity_id
_entity_poly.type
_entity_poly.pdbx_seq_one_letter_code
_entity_poly.pdbx_strand_id
1 'polypeptide(L)' 'MPTSESYTARYHAGLNGVRVSDARGDPVEDAVATIIGDALDDLLDEMERRGMEWESCVFWIERKRPAQAAP' A
#
# COMPACT_ATOMS: atom_id res chain seq x y z
N MET A 1 12.16 18.56 -8.75
CA MET A 1 10.74 18.29 -8.44
C MET A 1 10.71 16.95 -7.71
N PRO A 2 10.15 16.83 -6.50
CA PRO A 2 9.92 15.51 -5.91
C PRO A 2 9.01 14.74 -6.87
N THR A 3 9.48 13.59 -7.36
CA THR A 3 8.62 12.66 -8.09
C THR A 3 7.76 11.97 -7.04
N SER A 4 6.49 12.37 -6.92
CA SER A 4 5.53 11.61 -6.10
C SER A 4 5.28 10.27 -6.78
N GLU A 5 5.34 9.19 -6.02
CA GLU A 5 4.96 7.85 -6.45
C GLU A 5 3.58 7.53 -5.89
N SER A 6 2.68 7.06 -6.74
CA SER A 6 1.32 6.69 -6.34
C SER A 6 1.18 5.17 -6.39
N TYR A 7 0.57 4.61 -5.35
CA TYR A 7 0.32 3.18 -5.21
C TYR A 7 -1.14 2.93 -4.86
N THR A 8 -1.61 1.77 -5.28
CA THR A 8 -2.88 1.20 -4.87
C THR A 8 -2.61 -0.07 -4.09
N ALA A 9 -3.19 -0.19 -2.91
CA ALA A 9 -3.08 -1.40 -2.10
C ALA A 9 -4.47 -1.97 -1.80
N ARG A 10 -4.59 -3.29 -1.88
CA ARG A 10 -5.85 -4.00 -1.65
C ARG A 10 -5.58 -5.33 -0.96
N TYR A 11 -6.45 -5.70 -0.02
CA TYR A 11 -6.42 -7.04 0.54
C TYR A 11 -6.79 -8.10 -0.51
N HIS A 12 -5.97 -9.15 -0.60
CA HIS A 12 -6.15 -10.23 -1.54
C HIS A 12 -6.30 -11.55 -0.78
N ALA A 13 -7.54 -12.02 -0.62
CA ALA A 13 -7.88 -13.24 0.12
C ALA A 13 -7.10 -14.48 -0.36
N GLY A 14 -6.88 -14.62 -1.67
CA GLY A 14 -6.11 -15.74 -2.22
C GLY A 14 -4.62 -15.74 -1.85
N LEU A 15 -4.09 -14.61 -1.37
CA LEU A 15 -2.71 -14.47 -0.88
C LEU A 15 -2.67 -14.33 0.65
N ASN A 16 -3.83 -14.21 1.30
CA ASN A 16 -3.96 -13.84 2.70
C ASN A 16 -3.07 -12.65 3.08
N GLY A 17 -3.14 -11.58 2.27
CA GLY A 17 -2.27 -10.42 2.45
C GLY A 17 -2.59 -9.27 1.49
N VAL A 18 -1.85 -8.18 1.63
CA VAL A 18 -2.01 -6.97 0.83
C VAL A 18 -1.25 -7.09 -0.50
N ARG A 19 -1.95 -6.87 -1.62
CA ARG A 19 -1.34 -6.69 -2.93
C ARG A 19 -1.17 -5.19 -3.20
N VAL A 20 0.03 -4.80 -3.59
CA VAL A 20 0.37 -3.43 -3.95
C VAL A 20 0.62 -3.33 -5.46
N SER A 21 0.05 -2.31 -6.08
CA SER A 21 0.23 -1.96 -7.48
C SER A 21 0.71 -0.52 -7.61
N ASP A 22 1.52 -0.23 -8.61
CA ASP A 22 1.92 1.13 -8.96
C ASP A 22 0.79 1.89 -9.69
N ALA A 23 1.07 3.13 -10.09
CA ALA A 23 0.13 3.99 -10.82
C ALA A 23 -0.32 3.42 -12.20
N ARG A 24 0.40 2.43 -12.75
CA ARG A 24 0.06 1.75 -14.00
C ARG A 24 -0.76 0.48 -13.76
N GLY A 25 -0.90 0.07 -12.49
CA GLY A 25 -1.54 -1.17 -12.09
C GLY A 25 -0.59 -2.36 -12.01
N ASP A 26 0.70 -2.15 -12.30
CA ASP A 26 1.70 -3.21 -12.27
C ASP A 26 2.00 -3.60 -10.82
N PRO A 27 2.08 -4.91 -10.50
CA PRO A 27 2.36 -5.35 -9.15
C PRO A 27 3.75 -4.87 -8.70
N VAL A 28 3.82 -4.36 -7.48
CA VAL A 28 5.07 -3.98 -6.81
C VAL A 28 5.44 -5.13 -5.88
N GLU A 29 6.63 -5.69 -6.06
CA GLU A 29 7.15 -6.81 -5.26
C GLU A 29 8.42 -6.45 -4.46
N ASP A 30 8.83 -5.17 -4.50
CA ASP A 30 10.02 -4.70 -3.83
C ASP A 30 9.77 -4.29 -2.36
N ALA A 31 10.79 -3.73 -1.71
CA ALA A 31 10.70 -3.27 -0.33
C ALA A 31 9.56 -2.27 -0.06
N VAL A 32 9.07 -1.56 -1.08
CA VAL A 32 7.93 -0.64 -0.94
C VAL A 32 6.65 -1.41 -0.67
N ALA A 33 6.45 -2.55 -1.33
CA ALA A 33 5.28 -3.39 -1.11
C ALA A 33 5.23 -3.95 0.31
N THR A 34 6.38 -4.38 0.85
CA THR A 34 6.50 -4.81 2.25
C THR A 34 6.13 -3.68 3.21
N ILE A 35 6.72 -2.48 3.03
CA ILE A 35 6.44 -1.33 3.90
C ILE A 35 4.95 -0.94 3.88
N ILE A 36 4.33 -0.95 2.70
CA ILE A 36 2.90 -0.63 2.55
C ILE A 36 2.04 -1.74 3.16
N GLY A 37 2.40 -3.01 2.96
CA GLY A 37 1.72 -4.16 3.54
C GLY A 37 1.71 -4.09 5.07
N ASP A 38 2.87 -3.93 5.69
CA ASP A 38 3.03 -3.84 7.14
C ASP A 38 2.22 -2.66 7.72
N ALA A 39 2.26 -1.49 7.06
CA ALA A 39 1.52 -0.32 7.50
C ALA A 39 -0.01 -0.48 7.39
N LEU A 40 -0.49 -1.31 6.47
CA LEU A 40 -1.91 -1.57 6.28
C LEU A 40 -2.42 -2.72 7.15
N ASP A 41 -1.57 -3.65 7.58
CA ASP A 41 -1.95 -4.77 8.45
C ASP A 41 -2.57 -4.24 9.75
N ASP A 42 -1.89 -3.31 10.43
CA ASP A 42 -2.39 -2.63 11.64
C ASP A 42 -3.75 -1.92 11.41
N LEU A 43 -3.95 -1.36 10.21
CA LEU A 43 -5.18 -0.66 9.86
C LEU A 43 -6.32 -1.65 9.61
N LEU A 44 -6.04 -2.77 8.92
CA LEU A 44 -7.01 -3.81 8.65
C LEU A 44 -7.49 -4.46 9.95
N ASP A 45 -6.57 -4.75 10.87
CA ASP A 45 -6.89 -5.24 12.22
C ASP A 45 -7.83 -4.29 12.98
N GLU A 46 -7.56 -2.98 12.92
CA GLU A 46 -8.42 -1.97 13.54
C GLU A 46 -9.80 -1.90 12.85
N MET A 47 -9.87 -2.01 11.53
CA MET A 47 -11.13 -2.05 10.78
C MET A 47 -11.97 -3.26 11.16
N GLU A 48 -11.37 -4.45 11.24
CA GLU A 48 -12.03 -5.66 11.70
C GLU A 48 -12.56 -5.50 13.13
N ARG A 49 -11.73 -4.98 14.04
CA ARG A 49 -12.13 -4.71 15.44
C ARG A 49 -13.33 -3.76 15.56
N ARG A 50 -13.49 -2.87 14.59
CA ARG A 50 -14.61 -1.89 14.51
C ARG A 50 -15.82 -2.43 13.75
N GLY A 51 -15.75 -3.64 13.19
CA GLY A 51 -16.80 -4.22 12.36
C GLY A 51 -16.96 -3.53 11.00
N MET A 52 -15.89 -2.92 10.49
CA MET A 52 -15.86 -2.32 9.16
C MET A 52 -15.56 -3.39 8.11
N GLU A 53 -16.23 -3.30 6.96
CA GLU A 53 -15.92 -4.17 5.82
C GLU A 53 -14.57 -3.75 5.23
N TRP A 54 -13.61 -4.67 5.21
CA TRP A 54 -12.22 -4.41 4.83
C TRP A 54 -11.75 -5.21 3.61
N GLU A 55 -12.43 -6.29 3.25
CA GLU A 55 -12.06 -7.17 2.14
C GLU A 55 -12.23 -6.50 0.76
N SER A 56 -13.14 -5.53 0.66
CA SER A 56 -13.39 -4.74 -0.56
C SER A 56 -12.64 -3.39 -0.60
N CYS A 57 -11.93 -3.04 0.49
CA CYS A 57 -11.26 -1.76 0.59
C CYS A 57 -10.10 -1.62 -0.41
N VAL A 58 -9.94 -0.40 -0.93
CA VAL A 58 -8.84 0.02 -1.79
C VAL A 58 -8.18 1.24 -1.17
N PHE A 59 -6.89 1.11 -0.85
CA PHE A 59 -6.08 2.17 -0.25
C PHE A 59 -5.25 2.87 -1.32
N TRP A 60 -5.34 4.19 -1.37
CA TRP A 60 -4.54 5.04 -2.25
C TRP A 60 -3.42 5.67 -1.44
N ILE A 61 -2.18 5.42 -1.84
CA ILE A 61 -0.99 5.88 -1.13
C ILE A 61 -0.18 6.78 -2.05
N GLU A 62 0.05 8.03 -1.62
CA GLU A 62 0.98 8.94 -2.26
C GLU A 62 2.26 9.04 -1.44
N ARG A 63 3.36 8.55 -2.01
CA ARG A 63 4.68 8.62 -1.38
C ARG A 63 5.48 9.76 -2.00
N LYS A 64 5.87 10.73 -1.17
CA LYS A 64 6.87 11.72 -1.55
C LYS A 64 8.25 11.08 -1.45
N ARG A 65 8.96 10.88 -2.56
CA ARG A 65 10.39 10.58 -2.48
C ARG A 65 11.09 11.74 -1.76
N PRO A 66 11.91 11.49 -0.72
CA PRO A 66 12.82 12.53 -0.26
C PRO A 66 13.66 12.96 -1.47
N ALA A 67 13.83 14.26 -1.66
CA ALA A 67 14.68 14.77 -2.73
C ALA A 67 16.02 14.03 -2.60
N GLN A 68 16.39 13.26 -3.61
CA GLN A 68 17.68 12.59 -3.66
C GLN A 68 18.71 13.70 -3.43
N ALA A 69 19.39 13.68 -2.28
CA ALA A 69 20.45 14.62 -2.01
C ALA A 69 21.46 14.42 -3.15
N ALA A 70 21.63 15.46 -3.98
CA ALA A 70 22.64 15.44 -5.01
C ALA A 70 24.00 15.17 -4.34
N PRO A 71 24.88 14.35 -4.97
CA PRO A 71 26.19 14.03 -4.41
C PRO A 71 27.04 15.27 -4.17
#